data_AF-A0A392RG89-F1
#
_entry.id   AF-A0A392RG89-F1
#
_cell.length_a   1.000
_cell.length_b   1.000
_cell.length_c   1.000
_cell.angle_alpha   90.00
_cell.angle_beta   90.00
_cell.angle_gamma   90.00
#
_symmetry.space_group_name_H-M   'P 1'
#
loop_
_entity.id
_entity.type
_entity.pdbx_description
1 polymer ?
#
loop_
_entity_poly.entity_id
_entity_poly.type
_entity_poly.pdbx_seq_one_letter_code
_entity_poly.pdbx_strand_id
1 'polypeptide(L)' 'YRQADQVEYQAIMDRNEAVFYEQYGAHMRAQEEQRAAASASTVGHGSTMFTYGELGFDDSPGYQNFMDPPASS' A
#
# COMPACT_ATOMS: atom_id res chain seq x y z
N TYR A 1 7.78 -16.59 41.82
CA TYR A 1 6.66 -16.74 40.87
C TYR A 1 6.31 -15.41 40.20
N ARG A 2 5.65 -14.42 40.82
CA ARG A 2 5.24 -13.17 40.12
C ARG A 2 6.32 -12.36 39.37
N GLN A 3 7.57 -12.34 39.84
CA GLN A 3 8.64 -11.59 39.18
C GLN A 3 9.21 -12.29 37.94
N ALA A 4 9.24 -13.62 37.93
CA ALA A 4 9.75 -14.37 36.78
C ALA A 4 8.81 -14.20 35.58
N ASP A 5 7.50 -14.26 35.83
CA ASP A 5 6.49 -14.03 34.81
C ASP A 5 6.63 -12.63 34.19
N GLN A 6 6.86 -11.59 35.00
CA GLN A 6 6.99 -10.22 34.50
C GLN A 6 8.23 -10.00 33.65
N VAL A 7 9.35 -10.65 33.98
CA VAL A 7 10.59 -10.61 33.19
C VAL A 7 10.40 -11.31 31.84
N GLU A 8 9.69 -12.43 31.82
CA GLU A 8 9.38 -13.15 30.58
C GLU A 8 8.44 -12.35 29.67
N TYR A 9 7.39 -11.76 30.23
CA TYR A 9 6.49 -10.85 29.49
C TYR A 9 7.26 -9.68 28.88
N GLN A 10 8.15 -9.05 29.64
CA GLN A 10 8.95 -7.94 29.13
C GLN A 10 9.87 -8.39 27.99
N ALA A 11 10.57 -9.52 28.14
CA ALA A 11 11.45 -10.04 27.10
C ALA A 11 10.71 -10.39 25.80
N ILE A 12 9.49 -10.91 25.90
CA ILE A 12 8.62 -11.17 24.73
C ILE A 12 8.19 -9.86 24.08
N MET A 13 7.81 -8.85 24.87
CA MET A 13 7.42 -7.53 24.36
C MET A 13 8.58 -6.85 23.64
N ASP A 14 9.77 -6.84 24.23
CA ASP A 14 10.96 -6.22 23.65
C ASP A 14 11.31 -6.88 22.31
N ARG A 15 11.19 -8.21 22.22
CA ARG A 15 11.39 -8.95 20.97
C ARG A 15 10.34 -8.59 19.91
N ASN A 16 9.07 -8.50 20.29
CA ASN A 16 8.00 -8.15 19.36
C ASN A 16 8.14 -6.71 18.85
N GLU A 17 8.54 -5.78 19.73
CA GLU A 17 8.80 -4.39 19.38
C GLU A 17 9.94 -4.27 18.36
N ALA A 18 11.06 -4.99 18.59
CA ALA A 18 12.18 -5.01 17.66
C ALA A 18 11.77 -5.54 16.26
N VAL A 19 11.01 -6.64 16.22
CA VAL A 19 10.50 -7.22 14.97
C VAL A 19 9.56 -6.26 14.24
N PHE A 20 8.71 -5.53 14.99
CA PHE A 20 7.78 -4.57 14.41
C PHE A 20 8.53 -3.45 13.68
N TYR A 21 9.51 -2.81 14.32
CA TYR A 21 10.26 -1.72 13.69
C TYR A 21 11.11 -2.18 12.51
N GLU A 22 11.67 -3.39 12.57
CA GLU A 22 12.43 -3.97 11.47
C GLU A 22 11.53 -4.20 10.24
N GLN A 23 10.38 -4.84 10.42
CA GLN A 23 9.44 -5.09 9.32
C GLN A 23 8.83 -3.81 8.77
N TYR A 24 8.45 -2.87 9.65
CA TYR A 24 7.94 -1.57 9.24
C TYR A 24 8.97 -0.82 8.39
N GLY A 25 10.23 -0.76 8.84
CA GLY A 25 11.32 -0.15 8.07
C GLY A 25 11.59 -0.87 6.74
N ALA A 26 11.46 -2.19 6.69
CA ALA A 26 11.57 -2.94 5.44
C ALA A 26 10.42 -2.62 4.46
N HIS A 27 9.17 -2.56 4.95
CA HIS A 27 8.01 -2.18 4.15
C HIS A 27 8.13 -0.77 3.59
N MET A 28 8.52 0.20 4.42
CA MET A 28 8.70 1.60 3.99
C MET A 28 9.74 1.73 2.88
N ARG A 29 10.89 1.04 3.01
CA ARG A 29 11.93 1.02 1.98
C ARG A 29 11.45 0.36 0.69
N ALA A 30 10.76 -0.78 0.78
CA ALA A 30 10.21 -1.46 -0.39
C ALA A 30 9.17 -0.61 -1.13
N GLN A 31 8.30 0.08 -0.38
CA GLN A 31 7.32 1.01 -0.94
C GLN A 31 7.98 2.20 -1.62
N GLU A 32 9.02 2.77 -1.01
CA GLU A 32 9.78 3.88 -1.59
C GLU A 32 10.51 3.46 -2.87
N GLU A 33 11.14 2.29 -2.88
CA GLU A 33 11.80 1.74 -4.06
C GLU A 33 10.82 1.48 -5.20
N GLN A 34 9.63 0.93 -4.92
CA GLN A 34 8.56 0.79 -5.91
C GLN A 34 8.11 2.14 -6.45
N ARG A 35 7.96 3.16 -5.59
CA ARG A 35 7.61 4.51 -6.01
C ARG A 35 8.70 5.15 -6.87
N ALA A 36 9.97 4.95 -6.53
CA ALA A 36 11.11 5.42 -7.30
C ALA A 36 11.20 4.71 -8.66
N ALA A 37 10.99 3.40 -8.71
CA ALA A 37 10.96 2.61 -9.95
C ALA A 37 9.80 3.03 -10.87
N ALA A 38 8.60 3.23 -10.32
CA ALA A 38 7.45 3.77 -11.05
C ALA A 38 7.70 5.21 -11.55
N SER A 39 8.47 6.01 -10.81
CA SER A 39 8.83 7.37 -11.23
C SER A 39 9.92 7.37 -12.31
N ALA A 40 10.78 6.36 -12.36
CA ALA A 40 11.78 6.19 -13.41
C ALA A 40 11.17 5.64 -14.72
N SER A 41 10.10 4.84 -14.64
CA SER A 41 9.43 4.29 -15.83
C SER A 41 8.63 5.33 -16.64
N THR A 42 8.38 6.52 -16.09
CA THR A 42 7.77 7.64 -16.83
C THR A 42 8.76 8.38 -17.74
N VAL A 43 10.07 8.19 -17.55
CA VAL A 43 11.12 8.81 -18.38
C VAL A 43 11.50 7.94 -19.60
N GLY A 44 10.98 6.70 -19.68
CA GLY A 44 11.20 5.76 -20.78
C GLY A 44 10.08 5.64 -21.81
N HIS A 45 8.95 6.36 -21.66
CA HIS A 45 7.87 6.40 -22.67
C HIS A 45 8.03 7.62 -23.58
N GLY A 46 9.12 7.65 -24.35
CA GLY A 46 9.17 8.45 -25.56
C GLY A 46 8.17 7.86 -26.57
N SER A 47 7.03 8.53 -26.74
CA SER A 47 6.10 8.39 -27.89
C SER A 47 5.17 7.15 -27.95
N THR A 48 4.09 7.18 -27.16
CA THR A 48 2.73 6.83 -27.66
C THR A 48 1.71 7.44 -26.70
N MET A 49 1.36 8.70 -26.94
CA MET A 49 0.22 9.34 -26.30
C MET A 49 -1.06 8.77 -26.91
N PHE A 50 -1.64 7.73 -26.31
CA PHE A 50 -3.02 7.36 -26.61
C PHE A 50 -3.93 8.38 -25.91
N THR A 51 -4.74 9.10 -26.70
CA THR A 51 -5.69 10.06 -26.13
C THR A 51 -6.87 9.27 -25.54
N TYR A 52 -7.44 9.73 -24.42
CA TYR A 52 -8.50 9.03 -23.67
C TYR A 52 -9.70 8.56 -24.53
N GLY A 53 -9.96 9.24 -25.66
CA GLY A 53 -11.00 8.86 -26.63
C GLY A 53 -10.65 7.69 -27.58
N GLU A 54 -9.37 7.31 -27.74
CA GLU A 54 -8.94 6.21 -28.62
C GLU A 54 -8.96 4.85 -27.91
N LEU A 55 -8.92 4.84 -26.57
CA LEU A 55 -8.92 3.63 -25.73
C LEU A 55 -10.33 3.08 -25.43
N GLY A 56 -11.38 3.60 -26.07
CA GLY A 56 -12.75 3.10 -25.92
C GLY A 56 -13.34 3.27 -24.51
N PHE A 57 -12.74 4.11 -23.64
CA PHE A 57 -13.21 4.33 -22.27
C PHE A 57 -14.49 5.17 -22.16
N ASP A 58 -14.92 5.80 -23.26
CA ASP A 58 -16.14 6.62 -23.32
C ASP A 58 -17.45 5.79 -23.18
N ASP A 59 -17.38 4.46 -23.30
CA ASP A 59 -18.54 3.57 -23.15
C ASP A 59 -18.47 2.73 -21.87
N SER A 60 -18.11 3.36 -20.74
CA SER A 60 -18.18 2.72 -19.44
C SER A 60 -19.64 2.70 -18.94
N PRO A 61 -20.31 1.53 -18.82
CA PRO A 61 -21.61 1.47 -18.18
C PRO A 61 -21.41 1.90 -16.73
N GLY A 62 -22.13 2.94 -16.30
CA GLY A 62 -21.96 3.60 -15.01
C GLY A 62 -21.62 2.63 -13.89
N TYR A 63 -20.34 2.56 -13.54
CA TYR A 63 -19.87 1.74 -12.44
C TYR A 63 -20.37 2.40 -11.16
N GLN A 64 -21.35 1.78 -10.49
CA GLN A 64 -21.78 2.21 -9.18
C GLN A 64 -20.59 2.03 -8.22
N ASN A 65 -20.06 3.14 -7.70
CA ASN A 65 -18.97 3.08 -6.72
C ASN A 65 -19.43 2.23 -5.54
N PHE A 66 -18.60 1.28 -5.11
CA PHE A 66 -18.89 0.40 -3.96
C PHE A 66 -19.06 1.20 -2.65
N MET A 67 -18.59 2.44 -2.62
CA MET A 67 -18.72 3.38 -1.52
C MET A 67 -19.89 4.35 -1.65
N ASP A 68 -20.62 4.33 -2.77
CA ASP A 68 -21.89 5.07 -2.83
C ASP A 68 -22.89 4.33 -1.93
N PRO A 69 -23.48 4.99 -0.92
CA PRO A 69 -24.56 4.39 -0.16
C PRO A 69 -25.69 4.05 -1.14
N PRO A 70 -26.41 2.93 -0.94
CA PRO A 70 -27.56 2.61 -1.77
C PRO A 70 -28.50 3.81 -1.73
N ALA A 71 -28.82 4.37 -2.90
CA ALA A 71 -29.75 5.48 -3.00
C ALA A 71 -31.04 5.06 -2.27
N SER A 72 -31.35 5.77 -1.18
CA SER A 72 -32.57 5.50 -0.42
C SER A 72 -33.76 5.75 -1.33
N SER A 73 -34.50 4.69 -1.65
CA SER A 73 -35.86 4.78 -2.19
C SER A 73 -36.86 5.11 -1.09
#